data_AF-A0A352XJ15-F1
#
_entry.id   AF-A0A352XJ15-F1
#
_cell.length_a   1.000
_cell.length_b   1.000
_cell.length_c   1.000
_cell.angle_alpha   90.00
_cell.angle_beta   90.00
_cell.angle_gamma   90.00
#
_symmetry.space_group_name_H-M   'P 1'
#
loop_
_entity.id
_entity.type
_entity.pdbx_description
1 polymer ?
#
loop_
_entity_poly.entity_id
_entity_poly.type
_entity_poly.pdbx_seq_one_letter_code
_entity_poly.pdbx_strand_id
1 'polypeptide(L)'
;MKPLFALFLMLVGACSLAQAADRPKQLLEEKCLSCHYADKKKGELDMSTRESMLVGGDAGPALFLENPEKSEIILRVKLPHDDVDIMPPEGKGKPLSEDEINSLVDRIKAGAPWPEGLLLAPADKKAMPPYDAPADPAIVKIEAFPKAIKLETNADFHKL
;
A
#
# COMPACT_ATOMS: atom_id res chain seq x y z
N MET A 1 0.11 -43.05 48.16
CA MET A 1 -0.51 -41.71 48.36
C MET A 1 0.60 -40.69 48.11
N LYS A 2 0.64 -39.74 47.16
CA LYS A 2 -0.15 -39.26 46.01
C LYS A 2 0.90 -38.70 45.01
N PRO A 3 0.76 -38.81 43.68
CA PRO A 3 1.70 -38.13 42.78
C PRO A 3 1.36 -36.63 42.73
N LEU A 4 2.36 -35.81 43.04
CA LEU A 4 2.30 -34.35 42.98
C LEU A 4 2.45 -33.94 41.51
N PHE A 5 1.33 -33.75 40.80
CA PHE A 5 1.32 -33.23 39.44
C PHE A 5 1.47 -31.70 39.50
N ALA A 6 2.63 -31.18 39.14
CA ALA A 6 2.87 -29.75 38.98
C ALA A 6 2.16 -29.27 37.71
N LEU A 7 1.12 -28.45 37.89
CA LEU A 7 0.39 -27.77 36.83
C LEU A 7 1.24 -26.58 36.36
N PHE A 8 2.01 -26.75 35.29
CA PHE A 8 2.70 -25.66 34.61
C PHE A 8 1.68 -24.92 33.73
N LEU A 9 1.04 -23.89 34.29
CA LEU A 9 0.14 -23.01 33.56
C LEU A 9 0.99 -22.09 32.67
N MET A 10 1.21 -22.54 31.42
CA MET A 10 1.84 -21.74 30.38
C MET A 10 0.83 -20.66 29.94
N LEU A 11 0.90 -19.48 30.54
CA LEU A 11 0.13 -18.32 30.12
C LEU A 11 0.73 -17.82 28.80
N VAL A 12 0.26 -18.39 27.68
CA VAL A 12 0.57 -17.87 26.34
C VAL A 12 -0.20 -16.57 26.21
N GLY A 13 0.47 -15.46 26.52
CA GLY A 13 -0.03 -14.12 26.23
C GLY A 13 -0.22 -13.98 24.73
N ALA A 14 -1.47 -13.96 24.29
CA ALA A 14 -1.82 -13.53 22.95
C ALA A 14 -1.51 -12.03 22.86
N CYS A 15 -0.27 -11.71 22.48
CA CYS A 15 0.07 -10.40 21.98
C CYS A 15 -0.74 -10.25 20.69
N SER A 16 -1.79 -9.43 20.73
CA SER A 16 -2.58 -9.09 19.56
C SER A 16 -1.63 -8.54 18.50
N LEU A 17 -1.44 -9.29 17.42
CA LEU A 17 -0.82 -8.78 16.21
C LEU A 17 -1.80 -7.77 15.60
N ALA A 18 -1.87 -6.58 16.19
CA ALA A 18 -2.18 -5.41 15.39
C ALA A 18 -1.09 -5.38 14.33
N GLN A 19 -1.40 -5.86 13.13
CA GLN A 19 -0.54 -5.76 11.98
C GLN A 19 -0.22 -4.26 11.86
N ALA A 20 0.98 -3.84 12.26
CA ALA A 20 1.37 -2.46 12.15
C ALA A 20 1.16 -2.05 10.69
N ALA A 21 0.40 -0.98 10.45
CA ALA A 21 0.11 -0.52 9.11
C ALA A 21 1.42 -0.40 8.32
N ASP A 22 1.52 -1.10 7.19
CA ASP A 22 2.72 -1.08 6.35
C ASP A 22 2.78 0.26 5.61
N ARG A 23 3.28 1.30 6.30
CA ARG A 23 3.30 2.68 5.79
C ARG A 23 4.06 2.82 4.47
N PRO A 24 5.27 2.24 4.29
CA PRO A 24 5.95 2.28 3.00
C PRO A 24 5.14 1.68 1.85
N LYS A 25 4.44 0.56 2.09
CA LYS A 25 3.54 -0.02 1.08
C LYS A 25 2.43 0.96 0.72
N GLN A 26 1.74 1.51 1.72
CA GLN A 26 0.66 2.48 1.51
C GLN A 26 1.13 3.71 0.74
N LEU A 27 2.33 4.22 1.05
CA LEU A 27 2.92 5.36 0.34
C LEU A 27 3.08 5.09 -1.16
N LEU A 28 3.58 3.91 -1.52
CA LEU A 28 3.75 3.54 -2.92
C LEU A 28 2.39 3.45 -3.62
N GLU A 29 1.42 2.78 -3.00
CA GLU A 29 0.07 2.64 -3.53
C GLU A 29 -0.63 3.99 -3.72
N GLU A 30 -0.50 4.90 -2.76
CA GLU A 30 -1.16 6.21 -2.73
C GLU A 30 -0.50 7.23 -3.66
N LYS A 31 0.85 7.25 -3.70
CA LYS A 31 1.61 8.37 -4.28
C LYS A 31 2.41 8.01 -5.52
N CYS A 32 2.74 6.73 -5.75
CA CYS A 32 3.64 6.32 -6.83
C CYS A 32 2.92 5.58 -7.96
N LEU A 33 2.06 4.62 -7.63
CA LEU A 33 1.48 3.69 -8.61
C LEU A 33 0.47 4.32 -9.58
N SER A 34 0.01 5.55 -9.33
CA SER A 34 -0.83 6.24 -10.32
C SER A 34 -0.09 6.61 -11.62
N CYS A 35 1.25 6.64 -11.59
CA CYS A 35 2.12 7.01 -12.72
C CYS A 35 3.23 5.99 -13.03
N HIS A 36 3.52 5.05 -12.11
CA HIS A 36 4.58 4.05 -12.24
C HIS A 36 4.03 2.64 -11.98
N TYR A 37 3.09 2.22 -12.82
CA TYR A 37 2.39 0.94 -12.76
C TYR A 37 2.29 0.29 -14.14
N ALA A 38 1.88 -0.97 -14.21
CA ALA A 38 1.90 -1.78 -15.44
C ALA A 38 1.23 -1.10 -16.65
N ASP A 39 0.13 -0.38 -16.44
CA ASP A 39 -0.62 0.33 -17.49
C ASP A 39 -0.05 1.72 -17.83
N LYS A 40 0.74 2.31 -16.93
CA LYS A 40 1.34 3.64 -17.03
C LYS A 40 2.73 3.62 -16.40
N LYS A 41 3.75 3.46 -17.25
CA LYS A 41 5.16 3.35 -16.85
C LYS A 41 5.92 4.62 -17.18
N LYS A 42 5.66 5.72 -16.46
CA LYS A 42 6.45 6.94 -16.69
C LYS A 42 7.93 6.69 -16.38
N GLY A 43 8.82 7.14 -17.27
CA GLY A 43 10.26 6.89 -17.18
C GLY A 43 10.61 5.40 -17.25
N GLU A 44 9.79 4.61 -17.96
CA GLU A 44 9.88 3.16 -18.08
C GLU A 44 9.89 2.41 -16.73
N LEU A 45 9.42 3.06 -15.67
CA LEU A 45 9.46 2.54 -14.31
C LEU A 45 8.13 1.89 -13.91
N ASP A 46 8.22 0.66 -13.41
CA ASP A 46 7.13 -0.10 -12.80
C ASP A 46 7.45 -0.37 -11.33
N MET A 47 6.61 0.13 -10.42
CA MET A 47 6.79 -0.02 -8.97
C MET A 47 5.82 -1.03 -8.34
N SER A 48 5.15 -1.84 -9.17
CA SER A 48 4.16 -2.82 -8.70
C SER A 48 4.75 -4.01 -7.96
N THR A 49 6.04 -4.32 -8.19
CA THR A 49 6.74 -5.44 -7.55
C THR A 49 8.10 -4.99 -7.02
N ARG A 50 8.66 -5.75 -6.07
CA ARG A 50 9.99 -5.47 -5.54
C ARG A 50 11.03 -5.61 -6.63
N GLU A 51 10.91 -6.67 -7.41
CA GLU A 51 11.81 -7.04 -8.50
C GLU A 51 11.85 -5.95 -9.57
N SER A 52 10.69 -5.42 -9.97
CA SER A 52 10.62 -4.35 -10.96
C SER A 52 11.27 -3.05 -10.48
N MET A 53 11.14 -2.71 -9.20
CA MET A 53 11.83 -1.51 -8.66
C MET A 53 13.34 -1.70 -8.50
N LEU A 54 13.81 -2.92 -8.27
CA LEU A 54 15.25 -3.23 -8.25
C LEU A 54 15.85 -3.12 -9.65
N VAL A 55 15.10 -3.50 -10.69
CA VAL A 55 15.49 -3.26 -12.09
C VAL A 55 15.48 -1.76 -12.39
N GLY A 56 14.42 -1.06 -11.98
CA GLY A 56 14.28 0.37 -12.19
C GLY A 56 13.75 0.75 -13.58
N GLY A 57 13.95 2.01 -13.95
CA GLY A 57 13.55 2.59 -15.24
C GLY A 57 14.70 3.31 -15.92
N ASP A 58 14.39 4.34 -16.74
CA ASP A 58 15.38 5.08 -17.53
C ASP A 58 16.50 5.73 -16.70
N ALA A 59 16.19 6.09 -15.45
CA ALA A 59 17.12 6.73 -14.52
C ALA A 59 17.92 5.72 -13.67
N GLY A 60 17.67 4.41 -13.83
CA GLY A 60 18.28 3.36 -13.03
C GLY A 60 17.37 2.81 -11.94
N PRO A 61 17.94 2.05 -10.97
CA PRO A 61 17.20 1.35 -9.94
C PRO A 61 16.36 2.29 -9.06
N ALA A 62 15.06 2.01 -8.97
CA ALA A 62 14.20 2.73 -8.04
C ALA A 62 14.53 2.40 -6.59
N LEU A 63 14.98 1.17 -6.32
CA LEU A 63 15.57 0.77 -5.04
C LEU A 63 17.01 0.31 -5.24
N PHE A 64 17.94 0.95 -4.56
CA PHE A 64 19.34 0.55 -4.53
C PHE A 64 19.73 0.08 -3.12
N LEU A 65 19.76 -1.24 -2.93
CA LEU A 65 19.90 -1.84 -1.60
C LEU A 65 21.28 -1.58 -0.95
N GLU A 66 22.33 -1.48 -1.76
CA GLU A 66 23.70 -1.23 -1.28
C GLU A 66 23.87 0.19 -0.71
N ASN A 67 23.12 1.15 -1.24
CA ASN A 67 23.12 2.53 -0.74
C ASN A 67 21.73 3.16 -0.91
N PRO A 68 20.87 3.06 0.13
CA PRO A 68 19.49 3.54 0.09
C PRO A 68 19.35 4.98 -0.37
N GLU A 69 20.28 5.86 0.00
CA GLU A 69 20.25 7.29 -0.36
C GLU A 69 20.51 7.55 -1.85
N LYS A 70 21.07 6.57 -2.58
CA LYS A 70 21.25 6.62 -4.03
C LYS A 70 20.11 5.97 -4.81
N SER A 71 19.07 5.48 -4.12
CA SER A 71 17.88 4.96 -4.78
C SER A 71 17.15 6.10 -5.49
N GLU A 72 16.77 5.92 -6.75
CA GLU A 72 16.09 6.98 -7.51
C GLU A 72 14.82 7.46 -6.77
N ILE A 73 14.07 6.56 -6.13
CA ILE A 73 12.89 6.96 -5.35
C ILE A 73 13.23 7.99 -4.27
N ILE A 74 14.36 7.83 -3.58
CA ILE A 74 14.78 8.72 -2.49
C ILE A 74 15.31 10.04 -3.04
N LEU A 75 16.06 9.97 -4.14
CA LEU A 75 16.57 11.16 -4.82
C LEU A 75 15.41 12.05 -5.30
N ARG A 76 14.40 11.49 -5.98
CA ARG A 76 13.27 12.27 -6.52
C ARG A 76 12.37 12.90 -5.47
N VAL A 77 12.08 12.19 -4.37
CA VAL A 77 11.18 12.72 -3.32
C VAL A 77 11.85 13.76 -2.43
N LYS A 78 13.19 13.86 -2.46
CA LYS A 78 13.98 14.87 -1.72
C LYS A 78 14.30 16.12 -2.54
N LEU A 79 13.94 16.17 -3.83
CA LEU A 79 14.17 17.34 -4.66
C LEU A 79 13.37 18.56 -4.14
N PRO A 80 13.83 19.79 -4.44
CA PRO A 80 13.06 21.01 -4.19
C PRO A 80 11.65 20.96 -4.81
N HIS A 81 10.67 21.59 -4.16
CA HIS A 81 9.27 21.53 -4.61
C HIS A 81 9.01 22.16 -5.97
N ASP A 82 9.90 23.02 -6.44
CA ASP A 82 9.88 23.67 -7.76
C ASP A 82 10.72 22.93 -8.81
N ASP A 83 11.36 21.82 -8.44
CA ASP A 83 12.10 20.97 -9.37
C ASP A 83 11.12 20.19 -10.27
N VAL A 84 11.43 20.12 -11.56
CA VAL A 84 10.57 19.44 -12.55
C VAL A 84 10.57 17.92 -12.40
N ASP A 85 11.63 17.37 -11.79
CA ASP A 85 11.82 15.93 -11.59
C ASP A 85 11.36 15.47 -10.20
N ILE A 86 10.85 16.39 -9.36
CA ILE A 86 10.31 16.03 -8.04
C ILE A 86 9.15 15.04 -8.17
N MET A 87 9.08 14.11 -7.23
CA MET A 87 7.97 13.20 -7.08
C MET A 87 7.24 13.40 -5.74
N PRO A 88 5.89 13.42 -5.73
CA PRO A 88 5.01 13.48 -6.89
C PRO A 88 5.13 14.82 -7.65
N PRO A 89 4.88 14.86 -8.97
CA PRO A 89 4.93 16.10 -9.73
C PRO A 89 3.90 17.11 -9.25
N GLU A 90 4.17 18.40 -9.51
CA GLU A 90 3.26 19.48 -9.15
C GLU A 90 1.82 19.21 -9.64
N GLY A 91 0.84 19.41 -8.75
CA GLY A 91 -0.57 19.18 -9.04
C GLY A 91 -0.99 17.70 -9.16
N LYS A 92 -0.08 16.73 -8.99
CA LYS A 92 -0.38 15.29 -9.02
C LYS A 92 -0.40 14.62 -7.65
N GLY A 93 0.10 15.28 -6.62
CA GLY A 93 0.07 14.81 -5.25
C GLY A 93 0.66 15.84 -4.29
N LYS A 94 0.63 15.53 -3.00
CA LYS A 94 1.40 16.28 -2.00
C LYS A 94 2.81 15.71 -1.94
N PRO A 95 3.86 16.54 -1.85
CA PRO A 95 5.20 16.10 -1.50
C PRO A 95 5.19 15.23 -0.24
N LEU A 96 6.17 14.34 -0.13
CA LEU A 96 6.28 13.47 1.04
C LEU A 96 6.77 14.28 2.24
N SER A 97 6.30 13.95 3.44
CA SER A 97 6.91 14.47 4.67
C SER A 97 8.24 13.78 4.96
N GLU A 98 9.06 14.37 5.82
CA GLU A 98 10.33 13.75 6.24
C GLU A 98 10.12 12.35 6.84
N ASP A 99 9.09 12.16 7.66
CA ASP A 99 8.75 10.85 8.24
C ASP A 99 8.39 9.81 7.16
N GLU A 100 7.65 10.23 6.13
CA GLU A 100 7.30 9.36 5.00
C GLU A 100 8.57 8.96 4.23
N ILE A 101 9.45 9.91 3.95
CA ILE A 101 10.74 9.66 3.29
C ILE A 101 11.61 8.73 4.13
N ASN A 102 11.73 8.98 5.43
CA ASN A 102 12.51 8.14 6.34
C ASN A 102 11.96 6.71 6.39
N SER A 103 10.64 6.53 6.37
CA SER A 103 10.03 5.19 6.33
C SER A 103 10.40 4.42 5.05
N LEU A 104 10.53 5.10 3.91
CA LEU A 104 11.00 4.48 2.67
C LEU A 104 12.49 4.12 2.77
N VAL A 105 13.32 5.04 3.27
CA VAL A 105 14.76 4.80 3.48
C VAL A 105 14.98 3.59 4.39
N ASP A 106 14.28 3.51 5.51
CA ASP A 106 14.42 2.42 6.47
C ASP A 106 13.96 1.09 5.89
N ARG A 107 12.90 1.09 5.07
CA ARG A 107 12.50 -0.11 4.34
C ARG A 107 13.58 -0.57 3.36
N ILE A 108 14.22 0.34 2.64
CA ILE A 108 15.31 0.00 1.71
C ILE A 108 16.51 -0.54 2.49
N LYS A 109 16.90 0.10 3.61
CA LYS A 109 17.95 -0.38 4.52
C LYS A 109 17.69 -1.79 5.03
N ALA A 110 16.43 -2.13 5.30
CA ALA A 110 16.02 -3.47 5.71
C ALA A 110 16.04 -4.51 4.56
N GLY A 111 16.53 -4.15 3.36
CA GLY A 111 16.56 -5.01 2.18
C GLY A 111 15.27 -5.00 1.37
N ALA A 112 14.39 -4.03 1.62
CA ALA A 112 13.04 -3.92 1.07
C ALA A 112 12.26 -5.24 1.24
N PRO A 113 12.00 -5.71 2.48
CA PRO A 113 11.35 -7.00 2.71
C PRO A 113 9.89 -6.92 2.26
N TRP A 114 9.58 -7.55 1.13
CA TRP A 114 8.24 -7.66 0.58
C TRP A 114 7.87 -9.15 0.53
N PRO A 115 6.61 -9.52 0.83
CA PRO A 115 6.14 -10.87 0.61
C PRO A 115 6.39 -11.28 -0.85
N GLU A 116 6.91 -12.48 -1.05
CA GLU A 116 7.15 -13.02 -2.39
C GLU A 116 5.84 -13.07 -3.18
N GLY A 117 5.88 -12.61 -4.44
CA GLY A 117 4.70 -12.55 -5.29
C GLY A 117 3.67 -11.48 -4.94
N LEU A 118 3.97 -10.57 -3.99
CA LEU A 118 3.10 -9.42 -3.71
C LEU A 118 3.13 -8.46 -4.91
N LEU A 119 1.98 -8.31 -5.55
CA LEU A 119 1.72 -7.27 -6.53
C LEU A 119 0.98 -6.11 -5.85
N LEU A 120 1.64 -4.96 -5.75
CA LEU A 120 0.97 -3.74 -5.30
C LEU A 120 0.00 -3.24 -6.37
N ALA A 121 -1.06 -2.55 -5.93
CA ALA A 121 -2.02 -1.93 -6.81
C ALA A 121 -2.20 -0.45 -6.42
N PRO A 122 -2.46 0.45 -7.39
CA PRO A 122 -2.77 1.84 -7.06
C PRO A 122 -3.88 1.91 -6.02
N ALA A 123 -3.70 2.76 -5.00
CA ALA A 123 -4.72 2.98 -4.00
C ALA A 123 -5.98 3.49 -4.71
N ASP A 124 -7.08 2.77 -4.53
CA ASP A 124 -8.35 3.15 -5.12
C ASP A 124 -8.85 4.39 -4.37
N LYS A 125 -8.80 5.57 -5.01
CA LYS A 125 -9.14 6.84 -4.35
C LYS A 125 -10.61 6.92 -3.89
N LYS A 126 -11.43 5.93 -4.30
CA LYS A 126 -12.82 5.74 -3.89
C LYS A 126 -13.00 4.62 -2.86
N ALA A 127 -11.96 3.82 -2.58
CA ALA A 127 -12.04 2.81 -1.55
C ALA A 127 -12.20 3.50 -0.20
N MET A 128 -13.33 3.25 0.44
CA MET A 128 -13.53 3.58 1.84
C MET A 128 -12.46 2.82 2.64
N PRO A 129 -11.83 3.42 3.66
CA PRO A 129 -10.95 2.67 4.55
C PRO A 129 -11.69 1.42 5.06
N PRO A 130 -10.98 0.31 5.34
CA PRO A 130 -11.61 -0.85 5.94
C PRO A 130 -12.45 -0.41 7.14
N TYR A 131 -13.77 -0.62 7.09
CA TYR A 131 -14.65 -0.32 8.22
C TYR A 131 -14.46 -1.43 9.23
N ASP A 132 -13.62 -1.18 10.23
CA ASP A 132 -13.26 -2.09 11.31
C ASP A 132 -14.04 -1.84 12.60
N ALA A 133 -15.02 -0.93 12.56
CA ALA A 133 -15.91 -0.72 13.69
C ALA A 133 -16.70 -2.00 13.96
N PRO A 134 -16.89 -2.35 15.25
CA PRO A 134 -17.74 -3.48 15.61
C PRO A 134 -19.14 -3.28 15.04
N ALA A 135 -19.75 -4.37 14.56
CA ALA A 135 -21.12 -4.33 14.05
C ALA A 135 -22.03 -3.65 15.09
N ASP A 136 -22.78 -2.63 14.66
CA ASP A 136 -23.72 -1.95 15.53
C ASP A 136 -24.72 -2.98 16.07
N PRO A 137 -24.80 -3.21 17.39
CA PRO A 137 -25.70 -4.18 17.97
C PRO A 137 -27.18 -3.85 17.72
N ALA A 138 -27.50 -2.62 17.30
CA ALA A 138 -28.84 -2.21 16.89
C ALA A 138 -29.20 -2.66 15.46
N ILE A 139 -28.22 -3.04 14.62
CA ILE A 139 -28.49 -3.58 13.28
C ILE A 139 -28.84 -5.07 13.42
N VAL A 140 -30.14 -5.35 13.53
CA VAL A 140 -30.66 -6.72 13.66
C VAL A 140 -30.70 -7.44 12.31
N LYS A 141 -30.84 -6.69 11.20
CA LYS A 141 -30.97 -7.27 9.86
C LYS A 141 -30.64 -6.25 8.75
N ILE A 142 -29.90 -6.68 7.74
CA ILE A 142 -29.69 -5.95 6.49
C ILE A 142 -30.39 -6.73 5.38
N GLU A 143 -31.27 -6.08 4.64
CA GLU A 143 -31.92 -6.66 3.46
C GLU A 143 -31.69 -5.75 2.24
N ALA A 144 -31.22 -6.33 1.14
CA ALA A 144 -31.12 -5.64 -0.14
C ALA A 144 -32.46 -5.76 -0.88
N PHE A 145 -33.01 -4.63 -1.31
CA PHE A 145 -34.21 -4.58 -2.14
C PHE A 145 -33.95 -3.79 -3.43
N PRO A 146 -34.47 -4.26 -4.58
CA PRO A 146 -35.33 -5.45 -4.73
C PRO A 146 -34.54 -6.77 -4.68
N LYS A 147 -35.17 -7.84 -4.20
CA LYS A 147 -34.56 -9.18 -4.09
C LYS A 147 -34.14 -9.78 -5.44
N ALA A 148 -34.73 -9.28 -6.53
CA ALA A 148 -34.36 -9.58 -7.90
C ALA A 148 -34.50 -8.30 -8.71
N ILE A 149 -33.46 -7.98 -9.49
CA ILE A 149 -33.49 -6.89 -10.47
C ILE A 149 -33.62 -7.56 -11.84
N LYS A 150 -34.68 -7.22 -12.57
CA LYS A 150 -34.82 -7.58 -13.98
C LYS A 150 -34.41 -6.36 -14.80
N LEU A 151 -33.20 -6.39 -15.35
CA LEU A 151 -32.69 -5.32 -16.20
C LEU A 151 -33.44 -5.35 -17.53
N GLU A 152 -34.17 -4.30 -17.87
CA GLU A 152 -34.87 -4.16 -19.15
C GLU A 152 -34.01 -3.30 -20.10
N THR A 153 -33.64 -3.86 -21.24
CA THR A 153 -32.47 -3.43 -22.04
C THR A 153 -32.58 -2.09 -22.77
N ASN A 154 -33.64 -1.31 -22.53
CA ASN A 154 -33.83 -0.02 -23.19
C ASN A 154 -33.93 1.19 -22.24
N ALA A 155 -34.19 0.96 -20.94
CA ALA A 155 -34.31 2.03 -19.94
C ALA A 155 -33.10 2.10 -19.00
N ASP A 156 -32.47 0.96 -18.71
CA ASP A 156 -31.38 0.87 -17.72
C ASP A 156 -29.98 1.06 -18.34
N PHE A 157 -29.89 1.13 -19.66
CA PHE A 157 -28.64 1.42 -20.38
C PHE A 157 -28.56 2.92 -20.63
N HIS A 158 -27.95 3.67 -19.71
CA HIS A 158 -27.43 4.99 -20.06
C HIS A 158 -26.42 4.82 -21.21
N LYS A 159 -26.79 5.25 -22.41
CA LYS A 159 -25.83 5.42 -23.51
C LYS A 159 -24.81 6.48 -23.08
N LEU A 160 -23.55 6.09 -23.04
CA LEU A 160 -22.40 7.00 -22.96
C LEU A 160 -22.35 7.90 -24.19
#